data_AF-A0A1B6KY14-F1
#
_entry.id   AF-A0A1B6KY14-F1
#
_cell.length_a   1.000
_cell.length_b   1.000
_cell.length_c   1.000
_cell.angle_alpha   90.00
_cell.angle_beta   90.00
_cell.angle_gamma   90.00
#
_symmetry.space_group_name_H-M   'P 1'
#
loop_
_entity.id
_entity.type
_entity.pdbx_description
1 polymer ?
#
loop_
_entity_poly.entity_id
_entity_poly.type
_entity_poly.pdbx_seq_one_letter_code
_entity_poly.pdbx_strand_id
1 'polypeptide(L)'
;MVRVLSAWLAQETSAMRNAVYALLPFMLTLANETFHAFRTRYFVEKARNDSKTNESVMEMESDPLSQVDILRIMLPALCHLTVEEKSRQILLEVKQDEVLLECLTFHWSIVHYKRPPIPKSERKKARTEPEPPIPPKLLEDMKDSRAAMISTCNIFMNITVLEPKLVEESPLFELLMKFTFNNLPELKSVQENLVLHGNMAVLGLLLLKQQSKRVKKNDFSICRYIQATIRFLWDAYVIDECNDPHALVVSMDYKQNWIELMELWFLGMQTMSAVLALVPWISEFAIESGWAEGIVDMLLKVRMGSLPANTKSAYEDFLCNLVEANNSVTQVLKKRDALTVCRNHRLMELGKKLFGD
;
A
#
# COMPACT_ATOMS: atom_id res chain seq x y z
N MET A 1 21.53 -21.10 -4.81
CA MET A 1 21.31 -21.03 -6.27
C MET A 1 20.01 -20.29 -6.63
N VAL A 2 18.85 -20.69 -6.10
CA VAL A 2 17.55 -20.01 -6.38
C VAL A 2 17.57 -18.50 -6.06
N ARG A 3 18.09 -18.09 -4.87
CA ARG A 3 18.24 -16.67 -4.53
C ARG A 3 19.09 -15.88 -5.54
N VAL A 4 20.13 -16.50 -6.09
CA VAL A 4 21.01 -15.86 -7.08
C VAL A 4 20.29 -15.73 -8.42
N LEU A 5 19.55 -16.76 -8.83
CA LEU A 5 18.71 -16.69 -10.03
C LEU A 5 17.60 -15.63 -9.90
N SER A 6 16.91 -15.57 -8.76
CA SER A 6 15.88 -14.54 -8.52
C SER A 6 16.47 -13.14 -8.47
N ALA A 7 17.65 -12.96 -7.87
CA ALA A 7 18.36 -11.68 -7.89
C ALA A 7 18.79 -11.28 -9.31
N TRP A 8 19.29 -12.25 -10.10
CA TRP A 8 19.65 -12.02 -11.50
C TRP A 8 18.43 -11.62 -12.34
N LEU A 9 17.32 -12.35 -12.20
CA LEU A 9 16.05 -12.01 -12.86
C LEU A 9 15.50 -10.66 -12.43
N ALA A 10 15.77 -10.21 -11.20
CA ALA A 10 15.38 -8.88 -10.75
C ALA A 10 16.28 -7.76 -11.30
N GLN A 11 17.55 -8.05 -11.61
CA GLN A 11 18.50 -7.04 -12.09
C GLN A 11 18.60 -6.95 -13.61
N GLU A 12 18.45 -8.07 -14.32
CA GLU A 12 18.76 -8.14 -15.75
C GLU A 12 17.80 -9.09 -16.49
N THR A 13 16.58 -8.61 -16.77
CA THR A 13 15.59 -9.37 -17.56
C THR A 13 15.83 -9.32 -19.06
N SER A 14 16.73 -8.46 -19.56
CA SER A 14 16.88 -8.21 -21.01
C SER A 14 17.66 -9.31 -21.74
N ALA A 15 18.62 -9.95 -21.07
CA ALA A 15 19.37 -11.08 -21.62
C ALA A 15 18.54 -12.37 -21.52
N MET A 16 18.52 -13.17 -22.60
CA MET A 16 17.84 -14.48 -22.65
C MET A 16 16.32 -14.48 -22.38
N ARG A 17 15.61 -13.37 -22.60
CA ARG A 17 14.15 -13.25 -22.42
C ARG A 17 13.36 -14.46 -22.91
N ASN A 18 13.64 -14.94 -24.12
CA ASN A 18 12.93 -16.09 -24.68
C ASN A 18 13.13 -17.37 -23.88
N ALA A 19 14.34 -17.61 -23.36
CA ALA A 19 14.62 -18.76 -22.50
C ALA A 19 13.95 -18.60 -21.13
N VAL A 20 13.96 -17.38 -20.56
CA VAL A 20 13.24 -17.07 -19.32
C VAL A 20 11.74 -17.33 -19.50
N TYR A 21 11.12 -16.83 -20.57
CA TYR A 21 9.71 -17.05 -20.87
C TYR A 21 9.38 -18.54 -21.04
N ALA A 22 10.27 -19.32 -21.65
CA ALA A 22 10.06 -20.77 -21.81
C ALA A 22 10.10 -21.52 -20.47
N LEU A 23 10.92 -21.07 -19.52
CA LEU A 23 11.06 -21.68 -18.19
C LEU A 23 10.08 -21.12 -17.16
N LEU A 24 9.55 -19.92 -17.38
CA LEU A 24 8.73 -19.19 -16.42
C LEU A 24 7.52 -19.99 -15.92
N PRO A 25 6.73 -20.70 -16.76
CA PRO A 25 5.63 -21.53 -16.25
C PRO A 25 6.10 -22.57 -15.23
N PHE A 26 7.20 -23.28 -15.52
CA PHE A 26 7.77 -24.27 -14.60
C PHE A 26 8.27 -23.63 -13.30
N MET A 27 8.95 -22.48 -13.40
CA MET A 27 9.42 -21.75 -12.22
C MET A 27 8.26 -21.31 -11.32
N LEU A 28 7.16 -20.84 -11.91
CA LEU A 28 5.95 -20.44 -11.19
C LEU A 28 5.26 -21.65 -10.56
N THR A 29 5.14 -22.77 -11.25
CA THR A 29 4.59 -24.02 -10.67
C THR A 29 5.37 -24.42 -9.42
N LEU A 30 6.69 -24.50 -9.50
CA LEU A 30 7.53 -24.85 -8.35
C LEU A 30 7.43 -23.82 -7.21
N ALA A 31 7.39 -22.54 -7.54
CA ALA A 31 7.20 -21.46 -6.56
C ALA A 31 5.87 -21.60 -5.82
N ASN A 32 4.79 -21.90 -6.55
CA ASN A 32 3.45 -22.05 -5.99
C ASN A 32 3.34 -23.31 -5.13
N GLU A 33 3.85 -24.45 -5.59
CA GLU A 33 3.85 -25.71 -4.82
C GLU A 33 4.58 -25.55 -3.48
N THR A 34 5.77 -24.93 -3.50
CA THR A 34 6.54 -24.69 -2.27
C THR A 34 5.88 -23.68 -1.34
N PHE A 35 5.25 -22.62 -1.89
CA PHE A 35 4.44 -21.70 -1.10
C PHE A 35 3.28 -22.40 -0.40
N HIS A 36 2.51 -23.23 -1.11
CA HIS A 36 1.37 -23.95 -0.52
C HIS A 36 1.84 -24.94 0.57
N ALA A 37 2.93 -25.67 0.34
CA ALA A 37 3.52 -26.57 1.33
C ALA A 37 4.00 -25.81 2.58
N PHE A 38 4.73 -24.70 2.39
CA PHE A 38 5.22 -23.85 3.47
C PHE A 38 4.07 -23.25 4.30
N ARG A 39 3.07 -22.68 3.63
CA ARG A 39 1.86 -22.10 4.27
C ARG A 39 1.12 -23.14 5.10
N THR A 40 0.95 -24.35 4.57
CA THR A 40 0.24 -25.45 5.25
C THR A 40 0.96 -25.81 6.54
N ARG A 41 2.28 -26.01 6.46
CA ARG A 41 3.12 -26.27 7.62
C ARG A 41 3.02 -25.16 8.67
N TYR A 42 3.09 -23.89 8.25
CA TYR A 42 3.00 -22.75 9.18
C TYR A 42 1.71 -22.78 10.00
N PHE A 43 0.56 -23.03 9.37
CA PHE A 43 -0.71 -23.12 10.09
C PHE A 43 -0.81 -24.33 11.01
N VAL A 44 -0.25 -25.48 10.62
CA VAL A 44 -0.18 -26.68 11.48
C VAL A 44 0.69 -26.41 12.71
N GLU A 45 1.87 -25.82 12.54
CA GLU A 45 2.76 -25.44 13.65
C GLU A 45 2.11 -24.40 14.57
N LYS A 46 1.43 -23.40 14.01
CA LYS A 46 0.70 -22.39 14.78
C LYS A 46 -0.43 -23.01 15.61
N ALA A 47 -1.25 -23.88 15.01
CA ALA A 47 -2.35 -24.54 15.70
C ALA A 47 -1.85 -25.43 16.86
N ARG A 48 -0.73 -26.14 16.67
CA ARG A 48 -0.08 -26.95 17.72
C ARG A 48 0.44 -26.09 18.88
N ASN A 49 1.02 -24.93 18.57
CA ASN A 49 1.50 -24.01 19.60
C ASN A 49 0.34 -23.40 20.41
N ASP A 50 -0.79 -23.12 19.75
CA ASP A 50 -1.98 -22.58 20.40
C ASP A 50 -2.70 -23.62 21.28
N SER A 51 -2.64 -24.92 20.94
CA SER A 51 -3.33 -25.98 21.69
C SER A 51 -2.64 -26.43 22.98
N LYS A 52 -1.38 -26.01 23.25
CA LYS A 52 -0.57 -26.40 24.42
C LYS A 52 -0.58 -27.91 24.74
N THR A 53 -0.81 -28.76 23.76
CA THR A 53 -0.81 -30.22 23.94
C THR A 53 0.64 -30.69 23.97
N ASN A 54 1.12 -31.05 25.17
CA ASN A 54 2.40 -31.73 25.42
C ASN A 54 2.40 -33.18 24.94
N GLU A 55 1.85 -33.46 23.76
CA GLU A 55 1.97 -34.79 23.17
C GLU A 55 3.32 -34.91 22.48
N SER A 56 4.03 -35.98 22.84
CA SER A 56 5.36 -36.36 22.39
C SER A 56 5.57 -36.09 20.91
N VAL A 57 6.67 -35.38 20.62
CA VAL A 57 7.18 -35.03 19.30
C VAL A 57 7.32 -36.29 18.44
N MET A 58 6.27 -36.70 17.74
CA MET A 58 6.46 -37.44 16.50
C MET A 58 6.83 -36.39 15.47
N GLU A 59 8.11 -36.33 15.13
CA GLU A 59 8.60 -35.61 13.96
C GLU A 59 7.80 -36.12 12.76
N MET A 60 6.82 -35.33 12.33
CA MET A 60 6.17 -35.55 11.05
C MET A 60 7.30 -35.44 10.03
N GLU A 61 7.49 -36.46 9.19
CA GLU A 61 8.46 -36.41 8.10
C GLU A 61 8.26 -35.08 7.38
N SER A 62 9.23 -34.19 7.57
CA SER A 62 9.15 -32.84 7.02
C SER A 62 9.28 -33.00 5.52
N ASP A 63 8.19 -32.77 4.78
CA ASP A 63 8.24 -32.62 3.34
C ASP A 63 9.32 -31.57 3.00
N PRO A 64 10.40 -31.93 2.27
CA PRO A 64 11.44 -31.00 1.89
C PRO A 64 10.91 -29.77 1.16
N LEU A 65 9.79 -29.86 0.44
CA LEU A 65 9.16 -28.71 -0.22
C LEU A 65 8.61 -27.68 0.78
N SER A 66 8.20 -28.10 1.97
CA SER A 66 7.64 -27.22 3.02
C SER A 66 8.69 -26.40 3.78
N GLN A 67 9.99 -26.60 3.49
CA GLN A 67 11.08 -25.93 4.19
C GLN A 67 11.43 -24.56 3.61
N VAL A 68 11.05 -24.29 2.36
CA VAL A 68 11.44 -23.07 1.65
C VAL A 68 10.24 -22.52 0.90
N ASP A 69 9.93 -21.25 1.13
CA ASP A 69 8.99 -20.50 0.29
C ASP A 69 9.73 -19.88 -0.89
N ILE A 70 9.72 -20.55 -2.04
CA ILE A 70 10.39 -20.05 -3.26
C ILE A 70 9.62 -18.86 -3.83
N LEU A 71 8.30 -18.83 -3.73
CA LEU A 71 7.49 -17.70 -4.20
C LEU A 71 7.96 -16.40 -3.55
N ARG A 72 8.14 -16.39 -2.23
CA ARG A 72 8.65 -15.22 -1.50
C ARG A 72 10.02 -14.75 -2.01
N ILE A 73 10.90 -15.69 -2.34
CA ILE A 73 12.23 -15.39 -2.90
C ILE A 73 12.11 -14.81 -4.32
N MET A 74 11.11 -15.23 -5.08
CA MET A 74 10.86 -14.78 -6.45
C MET A 74 10.10 -13.46 -6.55
N LEU A 75 9.43 -12.97 -5.50
CA LEU A 75 8.62 -11.74 -5.55
C LEU A 75 9.36 -10.52 -6.15
N PRO A 76 10.64 -10.24 -5.83
CA PRO A 76 11.35 -9.14 -6.47
C PRO A 76 11.48 -9.33 -7.99
N ALA A 77 11.81 -10.55 -8.46
CA ALA A 77 11.87 -10.85 -9.88
C ALA A 77 10.49 -10.73 -10.54
N LEU A 78 9.44 -11.20 -9.87
CA LEU A 78 8.06 -11.10 -10.36
C LEU A 78 7.60 -9.64 -10.54
N CYS A 79 8.10 -8.71 -9.70
CA CYS A 79 7.84 -7.28 -9.84
C CYS A 79 8.37 -6.72 -11.17
N HIS A 80 9.55 -7.16 -11.61
CA HIS A 80 10.11 -6.75 -12.90
C HIS A 80 9.43 -7.49 -14.08
N LEU A 81 9.21 -8.78 -13.92
CA LEU A 81 8.58 -9.64 -14.93
C LEU A 81 7.13 -9.23 -15.22
N THR A 82 6.39 -8.67 -14.26
CA THR A 82 5.03 -8.16 -14.51
C THR A 82 5.00 -6.93 -15.39
N VAL A 83 6.08 -6.14 -15.47
CA VAL A 83 6.14 -4.98 -16.35
C VAL A 83 6.32 -5.40 -17.82
N GLU A 84 6.93 -6.56 -18.07
CA GLU A 84 7.14 -7.09 -19.43
C GLU A 84 5.88 -7.77 -19.97
N GLU A 85 5.38 -7.30 -21.12
CA GLU A 85 4.14 -7.78 -21.76
C GLU A 85 4.02 -9.31 -21.81
N LYS A 86 4.99 -9.98 -22.45
CA LYS A 86 4.94 -11.44 -22.66
C LYS A 86 5.05 -12.22 -21.35
N SER A 87 5.87 -11.74 -20.41
CA SER A 87 5.98 -12.39 -19.11
C SER A 87 4.68 -12.21 -18.31
N ARG A 88 4.09 -11.01 -18.30
CA ARG A 88 2.81 -10.76 -17.63
C ARG A 88 1.69 -11.64 -18.19
N GLN A 89 1.62 -11.81 -19.51
CA GLN A 89 0.68 -12.73 -20.14
C GLN A 89 0.86 -14.16 -19.61
N ILE A 90 2.10 -14.66 -19.55
CA ILE A 90 2.39 -15.99 -18.97
C ILE A 90 1.93 -16.08 -17.51
N LEU A 91 2.21 -15.06 -16.68
CA LEU A 91 1.77 -15.01 -15.28
C LEU A 91 0.24 -15.13 -15.17
N LEU A 92 -0.49 -14.40 -16.01
CA LEU A 92 -1.96 -14.42 -16.00
C LEU A 92 -2.53 -15.73 -16.55
N GLU A 93 -1.91 -16.31 -17.58
CA GLU A 93 -2.29 -17.61 -18.14
C GLU A 93 -2.19 -18.74 -17.11
N VAL A 94 -1.14 -18.72 -16.27
CA VAL A 94 -0.97 -19.68 -15.18
C VAL A 94 -1.70 -19.27 -13.88
N LYS A 95 -2.51 -18.22 -13.91
CA LYS A 95 -3.29 -17.70 -12.77
C LYS A 95 -2.42 -17.32 -11.57
N GLN A 96 -1.25 -16.75 -11.83
CA GLN A 96 -0.33 -16.35 -10.77
C GLN A 96 -0.92 -15.26 -9.86
N ASP A 97 -1.83 -14.44 -10.37
CA ASP A 97 -2.59 -13.44 -9.61
C ASP A 97 -3.45 -14.07 -8.50
N GLU A 98 -4.02 -15.25 -8.71
CA GLU A 98 -4.74 -16.03 -7.69
C GLU A 98 -3.79 -16.41 -6.54
N VAL A 99 -2.62 -16.97 -6.87
CA VAL A 99 -1.62 -17.38 -5.87
C VAL A 99 -1.01 -16.16 -5.15
N LEU A 100 -0.80 -15.04 -5.85
CA LEU A 100 -0.33 -13.80 -5.25
C LEU A 100 -1.34 -13.23 -4.25
N LEU A 101 -2.64 -13.31 -4.51
CA LEU A 101 -3.67 -12.89 -3.55
C LEU A 101 -3.68 -13.78 -2.31
N GLU A 102 -3.49 -15.09 -2.48
CA GLU A 102 -3.31 -16.02 -1.37
C GLU A 102 -2.05 -15.71 -0.55
N CYS A 103 -0.95 -15.42 -1.21
CA CYS A 103 0.32 -14.99 -0.61
C CYS A 103 0.14 -13.70 0.21
N LEU A 104 -0.52 -12.70 -0.35
CA LEU A 104 -0.84 -11.45 0.34
C LEU A 104 -1.68 -11.69 1.60
N THR A 105 -2.71 -12.53 1.49
CA THR A 105 -3.61 -12.87 2.60
C THR A 105 -2.88 -13.67 3.69
N PHE A 106 -2.02 -14.61 3.30
CA PHE A 106 -1.20 -15.40 4.21
C PHE A 106 -0.26 -14.50 5.02
N HIS A 107 0.53 -13.66 4.35
CA HIS A 107 1.47 -12.78 5.04
C HIS A 107 0.77 -11.72 5.89
N TRP A 108 -0.41 -11.25 5.50
CA TRP A 108 -1.24 -10.40 6.36
C TRP A 108 -1.60 -11.08 7.68
N SER A 109 -1.90 -12.39 7.66
CA SER A 109 -2.19 -13.14 8.89
C SER A 109 -1.01 -13.23 9.88
N ILE A 110 0.21 -12.94 9.40
CA ILE A 110 1.44 -12.89 10.17
C ILE A 110 1.71 -11.46 10.64
N VAL A 111 1.68 -10.48 9.72
CA VAL A 111 1.89 -9.05 10.02
C VAL A 111 0.83 -8.51 10.98
N HIS A 112 -0.42 -8.90 10.76
CA HIS A 112 -1.55 -8.47 11.57
C HIS A 112 -1.82 -9.44 12.73
N TYR A 113 -0.76 -9.76 13.49
CA TYR A 113 -0.88 -10.60 14.68
C TYR A 113 -1.79 -9.93 15.73
N LYS A 114 -2.99 -10.50 15.92
CA LYS A 114 -3.88 -10.18 17.04
C LYS A 114 -3.49 -11.06 18.22
N ARG A 115 -3.25 -10.45 19.38
CA ARG A 115 -2.98 -11.20 20.61
C ARG A 115 -4.21 -12.01 21.02
N PRO A 116 -4.03 -13.23 21.58
CA PRO A 116 -5.14 -14.01 22.09
C PRO A 116 -5.97 -13.21 23.10
N PRO A 117 -7.31 -13.32 23.07
CA PRO A 117 -8.16 -12.62 24.01
C PRO A 117 -7.89 -13.10 25.45
N ILE A 118 -7.77 -12.15 26.38
CA ILE A 118 -7.55 -12.46 27.79
C ILE A 118 -8.75 -13.25 28.34
N PRO A 119 -8.53 -14.40 29.00
CA PRO A 119 -9.58 -15.19 29.63
C PRO A 119 -10.44 -14.32 30.57
N LYS A 120 -11.75 -14.54 30.59
CA LYS A 120 -12.69 -13.71 31.38
C LYS A 120 -12.30 -13.65 32.88
N SER A 121 -11.70 -14.72 33.41
CA SER A 121 -11.20 -14.84 34.78
C SER A 121 -10.04 -13.87 35.12
N GLU A 122 -9.27 -13.44 34.12
CA GLU A 122 -8.06 -12.62 34.30
C GLU A 122 -8.29 -11.14 33.96
N ARG A 123 -9.40 -10.80 33.27
CA ARG A 123 -9.72 -9.43 32.84
C ARG A 123 -9.85 -8.42 33.98
N LYS A 124 -10.20 -8.86 35.19
CA LYS A 124 -10.42 -7.99 36.38
C LYS A 124 -9.19 -7.88 37.29
N LYS A 125 -8.10 -8.61 37.02
CA LYS A 125 -6.87 -8.47 37.81
C LYS A 125 -6.14 -7.22 37.33
N ALA A 126 -5.80 -6.31 38.24
CA ALA A 126 -5.05 -5.10 37.91
C ALA A 126 -3.72 -5.50 37.27
N ARG A 127 -3.53 -5.16 35.98
CA ARG A 127 -2.29 -5.40 35.24
C ARG A 127 -1.19 -4.53 35.85
N THR A 128 -0.45 -5.10 36.79
CA THR A 128 0.72 -4.47 37.42
C THR A 128 2.02 -4.82 36.68
N GLU A 129 1.99 -5.83 35.82
CA GLU A 129 3.16 -6.28 35.06
C GLU A 129 3.15 -5.74 33.62
N PRO A 130 4.31 -5.32 33.09
CA PRO A 130 4.46 -4.95 31.69
C PRO A 130 4.11 -6.15 30.79
N GLU A 131 3.52 -5.86 29.64
CA GLU A 131 3.06 -6.91 28.73
C GLU A 131 4.24 -7.76 28.23
N PRO A 132 4.07 -9.10 28.12
CA PRO A 132 5.13 -9.95 27.65
C PRO A 132 5.53 -9.59 26.21
N PRO A 133 6.85 -9.54 25.92
CA PRO A 133 7.35 -9.18 24.60
C PRO A 133 6.95 -10.22 23.55
N ILE A 134 6.83 -9.79 22.30
CA ILE A 134 6.57 -10.67 21.16
C ILE A 134 7.78 -11.60 20.97
N PRO A 135 7.58 -12.91 20.73
CA PRO A 135 8.69 -13.84 20.51
C PRO A 135 9.62 -13.40 19.36
N PRO A 136 10.96 -13.50 19.49
CA PRO A 136 11.90 -13.04 18.47
C PRO A 136 11.67 -13.63 17.07
N LYS A 137 11.36 -14.94 17.00
CA LYS A 137 11.04 -15.61 15.74
C LYS A 137 9.83 -14.98 15.04
N LEU A 138 8.78 -14.64 15.80
CA LEU A 138 7.60 -13.99 15.24
C LEU A 138 7.90 -12.57 14.75
N LEU A 139 8.80 -11.84 15.41
CA LEU A 139 9.24 -10.53 14.91
C LEU A 139 9.99 -10.62 13.58
N GLU A 140 10.81 -11.65 13.41
CA GLU A 140 11.49 -11.96 12.14
C GLU A 140 10.48 -12.35 11.06
N ASP A 141 9.55 -13.26 11.37
CA ASP A 141 8.47 -13.67 10.47
C ASP A 141 7.61 -12.48 10.03
N MET A 142 7.32 -11.54 10.94
CA MET A 142 6.59 -10.30 10.64
C MET A 142 7.39 -9.37 9.72
N LYS A 143 8.71 -9.27 9.89
CA LYS A 143 9.58 -8.48 9.01
C LYS A 143 9.60 -9.06 7.60
N ASP A 144 9.81 -10.36 7.49
CA ASP A 144 9.83 -11.09 6.23
C ASP A 144 8.48 -11.03 5.52
N SER A 145 7.39 -11.14 6.28
CA SER A 145 6.03 -11.04 5.76
C SER A 145 5.67 -9.63 5.29
N ARG A 146 6.15 -8.57 5.98
CA ARG A 146 5.99 -7.19 5.49
C ARG A 146 6.68 -6.99 4.15
N ALA A 147 7.92 -7.46 4.01
CA ALA A 147 8.66 -7.37 2.74
C ALA A 147 7.92 -8.11 1.62
N ALA A 148 7.41 -9.31 1.88
CA ALA A 148 6.62 -10.07 0.92
C ALA A 148 5.35 -9.32 0.50
N MET A 149 4.60 -8.76 1.46
CA MET A 149 3.40 -7.97 1.17
C MET A 149 3.71 -6.73 0.34
N ILE A 150 4.79 -6.00 0.63
CA ILE A 150 5.23 -4.83 -0.14
C ILE A 150 5.48 -5.23 -1.60
N SER A 151 6.25 -6.31 -1.83
CA SER A 151 6.52 -6.79 -3.19
C SER A 151 5.25 -7.25 -3.91
N THR A 152 4.36 -7.96 -3.23
CA THR A 152 3.09 -8.41 -3.82
C THR A 152 2.18 -7.23 -4.15
N CYS A 153 2.12 -6.19 -3.30
CA CYS A 153 1.42 -4.96 -3.63
C CYS A 153 1.99 -4.29 -4.89
N ASN A 154 3.32 -4.21 -5.03
CA ASN A 154 3.95 -3.66 -6.24
C ASN A 154 3.59 -4.45 -7.49
N ILE A 155 3.60 -5.79 -7.42
CA ILE A 155 3.18 -6.66 -8.53
C ILE A 155 1.72 -6.35 -8.92
N PHE A 156 0.81 -6.26 -7.94
CA PHE A 156 -0.59 -5.94 -8.21
C PHE A 156 -0.80 -4.52 -8.74
N MET A 157 -0.01 -3.54 -8.30
CA MET A 157 -0.05 -2.19 -8.87
C MET A 157 0.35 -2.21 -10.34
N ASN A 158 1.40 -2.95 -10.72
CA ASN A 158 1.81 -3.13 -12.12
C ASN A 158 0.67 -3.76 -12.94
N ILE A 159 0.06 -4.84 -12.46
CA ILE A 159 -1.07 -5.48 -13.18
C ILE A 159 -2.25 -4.51 -13.30
N THR A 160 -2.57 -3.77 -12.24
CA THR A 160 -3.70 -2.81 -12.24
C THR A 160 -3.50 -1.71 -13.29
N VAL A 161 -2.27 -1.22 -13.44
CA VAL A 161 -1.93 -0.18 -14.42
C VAL A 161 -1.85 -0.73 -15.84
N LEU A 162 -1.27 -1.92 -16.02
CA LEU A 162 -0.97 -2.48 -17.35
C LEU A 162 -2.11 -3.30 -17.95
N GLU A 163 -3.02 -3.83 -17.12
CA GLU A 163 -4.17 -4.65 -17.54
C GLU A 163 -5.52 -4.04 -17.09
N PRO A 164 -5.80 -2.77 -17.44
CA PRO A 164 -6.94 -2.03 -16.88
C PRO A 164 -8.30 -2.68 -17.15
N LYS A 165 -8.48 -3.32 -18.31
CA LYS A 165 -9.75 -3.99 -18.68
C LYS A 165 -9.96 -5.26 -17.86
N LEU A 166 -8.92 -6.08 -17.74
CA LEU A 166 -8.98 -7.30 -16.92
C LEU A 166 -9.29 -6.95 -15.47
N VAL A 167 -8.65 -5.92 -14.91
CA VAL A 167 -8.90 -5.48 -13.54
C VAL A 167 -10.31 -4.91 -13.35
N GLU A 168 -10.84 -4.16 -14.32
CA GLU A 168 -12.21 -3.62 -14.25
C GLU A 168 -13.27 -4.75 -14.18
N GLU A 169 -13.04 -5.87 -14.86
CA GLU A 169 -13.99 -6.97 -15.02
C GLU A 169 -13.81 -8.10 -13.98
N SER A 170 -12.59 -8.32 -13.49
CA SER A 170 -12.24 -9.49 -12.69
C SER A 170 -12.78 -9.48 -11.24
N PRO A 171 -13.47 -10.55 -10.80
CA PRO A 171 -13.85 -10.75 -9.40
C PRO A 171 -12.65 -10.86 -8.44
N LEU A 172 -11.50 -11.33 -8.92
CA LEU A 172 -10.29 -11.44 -8.10
C LEU A 172 -9.82 -10.06 -7.62
N PHE A 173 -9.83 -9.07 -8.53
CA PHE A 173 -9.43 -7.71 -8.20
C PHE A 173 -10.46 -7.00 -7.33
N GLU A 174 -11.74 -7.41 -7.40
CA GLU A 174 -12.75 -6.97 -6.43
C GLU A 174 -12.47 -7.51 -5.03
N LEU A 175 -12.05 -8.78 -4.92
CA LEU A 175 -11.62 -9.37 -3.64
C LEU A 175 -10.37 -8.67 -3.10
N LEU A 176 -9.38 -8.38 -3.96
CA LEU A 176 -8.17 -7.65 -3.59
C LEU A 176 -8.50 -6.21 -3.12
N MET A 177 -9.44 -5.54 -3.78
CA MET A 177 -9.91 -4.21 -3.38
C MET A 177 -10.56 -4.26 -1.99
N LYS A 178 -11.50 -5.19 -1.77
CA LYS A 178 -12.13 -5.40 -0.46
C LYS A 178 -11.11 -5.77 0.62
N PHE A 179 -10.13 -6.61 0.29
CA PHE A 179 -9.04 -6.95 1.19
C PHE A 179 -8.27 -5.69 1.60
N THR A 180 -7.90 -4.85 0.64
CA THR A 180 -7.15 -3.61 0.89
C THR A 180 -7.95 -2.63 1.76
N PHE A 181 -9.23 -2.43 1.44
CA PHE A 181 -10.09 -1.49 2.16
C PHE A 181 -10.34 -1.90 3.62
N ASN A 182 -10.50 -3.20 3.87
CA ASN A 182 -10.75 -3.70 5.21
C ASN A 182 -9.49 -3.72 6.07
N ASN A 183 -8.32 -4.00 5.47
CA ASN A 183 -7.11 -4.29 6.23
C ASN A 183 -6.20 -3.07 6.41
N LEU A 184 -6.13 -2.13 5.45
CA LEU A 184 -5.30 -0.92 5.61
C LEU A 184 -5.63 -0.14 6.90
N PRO A 185 -6.90 0.12 7.25
CA PRO A 185 -7.23 0.83 8.50
C PRO A 185 -6.88 0.06 9.78
N GLU A 186 -6.68 -1.26 9.71
CA GLU A 186 -6.26 -2.08 10.85
C GLU A 186 -4.73 -2.13 11.01
N LEU A 187 -3.97 -1.65 10.02
CA LEU A 187 -2.51 -1.61 10.09
C LEU A 187 -2.08 -0.57 11.13
N LYS A 188 -1.26 -0.98 12.10
CA LYS A 188 -0.79 -0.08 13.16
C LYS A 188 0.08 1.02 12.55
N SER A 189 -0.19 2.27 12.95
CA SER A 189 0.63 3.44 12.64
C SER A 189 1.92 3.38 13.48
N VAL A 190 2.88 2.60 12.98
CA VAL A 190 4.24 2.46 13.51
C VAL A 190 5.22 2.51 12.36
N GLN A 191 6.45 2.93 12.62
CA GLN A 191 7.45 3.18 11.60
C GLN A 191 7.71 1.97 10.70
N GLU A 192 7.71 0.78 11.30
CA GLU A 192 7.89 -0.50 10.62
C GLU A 192 6.85 -0.77 9.52
N ASN A 193 5.65 -0.22 9.66
CA ASN A 193 4.53 -0.46 8.76
C ASN A 193 4.39 0.62 7.69
N LEU A 194 5.14 1.72 7.76
CA LEU A 194 4.90 2.90 6.93
C LEU A 194 4.99 2.61 5.43
N VAL A 195 6.00 1.84 5.01
CA VAL A 195 6.16 1.42 3.61
C VAL A 195 4.95 0.59 3.16
N LEU A 196 4.62 -0.48 3.91
CA LEU A 196 3.46 -1.32 3.61
C LEU A 196 2.14 -0.52 3.59
N HIS A 197 1.98 0.45 4.50
CA HIS A 197 0.82 1.34 4.54
C HIS A 197 0.69 2.11 3.24
N GLY A 198 1.80 2.70 2.76
CA GLY A 198 1.84 3.37 1.46
C GLY A 198 1.51 2.43 0.30
N ASN A 199 2.07 1.22 0.28
CA ASN A 199 1.82 0.26 -0.81
C ASN A 199 0.35 -0.16 -0.88
N MET A 200 -0.27 -0.44 0.26
CA MET A 200 -1.69 -0.76 0.34
C MET A 200 -2.58 0.45 0.02
N ALA A 201 -2.21 1.65 0.47
CA ALA A 201 -2.93 2.89 0.16
C ALA A 201 -2.92 3.22 -1.34
N VAL A 202 -1.80 3.03 -2.03
CA VAL A 202 -1.73 3.31 -3.47
C VAL A 202 -2.39 2.20 -4.28
N LEU A 203 -2.18 0.93 -3.92
CA LEU A 203 -2.86 -0.19 -4.58
C LEU A 203 -4.38 -0.04 -4.49
N GLY A 204 -4.91 0.29 -3.30
CA GLY A 204 -6.35 0.49 -3.13
C GLY A 204 -6.89 1.66 -3.96
N LEU A 205 -6.12 2.75 -4.16
CA LEU A 205 -6.54 3.88 -4.99
C LEU A 205 -6.58 3.50 -6.46
N LEU A 206 -5.59 2.74 -6.94
CA LEU A 206 -5.54 2.24 -8.30
C LEU A 206 -6.71 1.28 -8.57
N LEU A 207 -7.01 0.36 -7.65
CA LEU A 207 -8.16 -0.54 -7.73
C LEU A 207 -9.48 0.24 -7.71
N LEU A 208 -9.60 1.22 -6.82
CA LEU A 208 -10.79 2.07 -6.71
C LEU A 208 -11.02 2.87 -8.01
N LYS A 209 -9.96 3.41 -8.62
CA LYS A 209 -10.04 4.08 -9.92
C LYS A 209 -10.57 3.12 -10.98
N GLN A 210 -10.00 1.92 -11.06
CA GLN A 210 -10.31 0.93 -12.09
C GLN A 210 -11.70 0.31 -11.93
N GLN A 211 -12.16 0.12 -10.69
CA GLN A 211 -13.45 -0.48 -10.35
C GLN A 211 -14.48 0.52 -9.80
N SER A 212 -14.31 1.81 -10.10
CA SER A 212 -15.13 2.91 -9.56
C SER A 212 -16.64 2.70 -9.75
N LYS A 213 -17.06 2.08 -10.86
CA LYS A 213 -18.46 1.76 -11.16
C LYS A 213 -19.10 0.75 -10.19
N ARG A 214 -18.31 -0.04 -9.47
CA ARG A 214 -18.77 -1.05 -8.51
C ARG A 214 -18.98 -0.50 -7.10
N VAL A 215 -18.52 0.73 -6.86
CA VAL A 215 -18.43 1.33 -5.53
C VAL A 215 -19.69 2.13 -5.18
N LYS A 216 -20.12 2.04 -3.92
CA LYS A 216 -21.30 2.74 -3.40
C LYS A 216 -20.94 3.61 -2.19
N LYS A 217 -21.57 4.78 -2.09
CA LYS A 217 -21.32 5.75 -1.01
C LYS A 217 -21.58 5.21 0.40
N ASN A 218 -22.44 4.19 0.54
CA ASN A 218 -22.80 3.59 1.83
C ASN A 218 -21.86 2.47 2.30
N ASP A 219 -20.77 2.20 1.58
CA ASP A 219 -19.78 1.22 1.99
C ASP A 219 -18.78 1.81 3.00
N PHE A 220 -19.00 1.49 4.28
CA PHE A 220 -18.15 1.94 5.38
C PHE A 220 -16.68 1.50 5.28
N SER A 221 -16.38 0.43 4.55
CA SER A 221 -14.99 -0.01 4.35
C SER A 221 -14.20 1.04 3.56
N ILE A 222 -14.83 1.64 2.55
CA ILE A 222 -14.23 2.67 1.69
C ILE A 222 -13.97 3.94 2.48
N CYS A 223 -14.90 4.33 3.37
CA CYS A 223 -14.73 5.51 4.21
C CYS A 223 -13.47 5.40 5.09
N ARG A 224 -13.32 4.28 5.81
CA ARG A 224 -12.15 4.06 6.68
C ARG A 224 -10.86 3.96 5.89
N TYR A 225 -10.92 3.31 4.73
CA TYR A 225 -9.80 3.20 3.80
C TYR A 225 -9.35 4.58 3.29
N ILE A 226 -10.27 5.40 2.77
CA ILE A 226 -9.96 6.74 2.26
C ILE A 226 -9.37 7.62 3.37
N GLN A 227 -9.90 7.55 4.59
CA GLN A 227 -9.33 8.26 5.75
C GLN A 227 -7.88 7.84 6.03
N ALA A 228 -7.59 6.54 6.03
CA ALA A 228 -6.23 6.03 6.23
C ALA A 228 -5.27 6.45 5.09
N THR A 229 -5.78 6.51 3.86
CA THR A 229 -5.02 6.97 2.68
C THR A 229 -4.79 8.48 2.70
N ILE A 230 -5.79 9.29 3.03
CA ILE A 230 -5.64 10.75 3.21
C ILE A 230 -4.58 11.04 4.25
N ARG A 231 -4.62 10.34 5.40
CA ARG A 231 -3.63 10.53 6.46
C ARG A 231 -2.21 10.21 5.98
N PHE A 232 -2.04 9.11 5.24
CA PHE A 232 -0.75 8.76 4.64
C PHE A 232 -0.22 9.84 3.67
N LEU A 233 -1.08 10.42 2.83
CA LEU A 233 -0.68 11.44 1.86
C LEU A 233 -0.43 12.80 2.52
N TRP A 234 -1.22 13.14 3.54
CA TRP A 234 -1.12 14.40 4.26
C TRP A 234 0.13 14.44 5.15
N ASP A 235 0.36 13.44 5.98
CA ASP A 235 1.41 13.47 7.02
C ASP A 235 2.86 13.47 6.44
N ALA A 236 3.03 13.28 5.12
CA ALA A 236 4.34 13.18 4.46
C ALA A 236 5.16 14.49 4.49
N TYR A 237 4.50 15.65 4.45
CA TYR A 237 5.17 16.95 4.38
C TYR A 237 4.73 17.88 5.52
N VAL A 238 5.70 18.61 6.08
CA VAL A 238 5.50 19.59 7.15
C VAL A 238 6.40 20.80 6.93
N ILE A 239 6.12 21.89 7.66
CA ILE A 239 7.02 23.04 7.74
C ILE A 239 8.11 22.75 8.79
N ASP A 240 9.37 23.06 8.49
CA ASP A 240 10.47 22.90 9.46
C ASP A 240 10.48 24.04 10.49
N GLU A 241 9.54 24.00 11.44
CA GLU A 241 9.40 25.04 12.47
C GLU A 241 10.65 25.20 13.36
N CYS A 242 11.53 24.19 13.41
CA CYS A 242 12.73 24.21 14.26
C CYS A 242 13.95 24.84 13.58
N ASN A 243 14.15 24.62 12.27
CA ASN A 243 15.32 25.12 11.56
C ASN A 243 15.02 26.25 10.57
N ASP A 244 14.00 26.10 9.73
CA ASP A 244 13.58 27.11 8.73
C ASP A 244 12.05 27.12 8.63
N PRO A 245 11.36 28.08 9.28
CA PRO A 245 9.90 28.12 9.34
C PRO A 245 9.22 28.43 7.99
N HIS A 246 10.01 28.56 6.92
CA HIS A 246 9.54 28.72 5.54
C HIS A 246 9.94 27.56 4.62
N ALA A 247 10.60 26.52 5.13
CA ALA A 247 10.98 25.36 4.36
C ALA A 247 9.92 24.25 4.44
N LEU A 248 9.49 23.75 3.28
CA LEU A 248 8.72 22.51 3.19
C LEU A 248 9.69 21.33 3.26
N VAL A 249 9.52 20.47 4.25
CA VAL A 249 10.36 19.29 4.46
C VAL A 249 9.52 18.03 4.63
N VAL A 250 10.14 16.89 4.35
CA VAL A 250 9.54 15.59 4.65
C VAL A 250 9.47 15.44 6.18
N SER A 251 8.33 14.97 6.69
CA SER A 251 8.12 14.77 8.13
C SER A 251 9.07 13.71 8.70
N MET A 252 9.41 13.82 9.99
CA MET A 252 10.40 12.94 10.62
C MET A 252 10.02 11.46 10.52
N ASP A 253 8.73 11.16 10.63
CA ASP A 253 8.19 9.80 10.48
C ASP A 253 8.41 9.25 9.06
N TYR A 254 8.50 10.10 8.04
CA TYR A 254 8.70 9.65 6.66
C TYR A 254 10.17 9.64 6.26
N LYS A 255 11.03 10.44 6.91
CA LYS A 255 12.43 10.66 6.49
C LYS A 255 13.23 9.38 6.30
N GLN A 256 13.11 8.41 7.20
CA GLN A 256 13.90 7.17 7.13
C GLN A 256 13.59 6.35 5.87
N ASN A 257 12.32 6.32 5.44
CA ASN A 257 11.86 5.50 4.32
C ASN A 257 11.48 6.35 3.09
N TRP A 258 11.82 7.63 3.07
CA TRP A 258 11.33 8.56 2.05
C TRP A 258 11.73 8.17 0.62
N ILE A 259 12.93 7.62 0.43
CA ILE A 259 13.40 7.16 -0.89
C ILE A 259 12.48 6.07 -1.45
N GLU A 260 11.96 5.19 -0.60
CA GLU A 260 11.01 4.14 -1.00
C GLU A 260 9.59 4.69 -1.16
N LEU A 261 9.24 5.74 -0.40
CA LEU A 261 7.89 6.29 -0.33
C LEU A 261 7.62 7.42 -1.33
N MET A 262 8.63 8.14 -1.83
CA MET A 262 8.43 9.38 -2.56
C MET A 262 7.67 9.19 -3.88
N GLU A 263 7.99 8.13 -4.63
CA GLU A 263 7.29 7.78 -5.86
C GLU A 263 5.87 7.29 -5.57
N LEU A 264 5.72 6.55 -4.47
CA LEU A 264 4.45 6.01 -4.01
C LEU A 264 3.51 7.12 -3.53
N TRP A 265 4.02 8.10 -2.78
CA TRP A 265 3.30 9.30 -2.37
C TRP A 265 2.83 10.09 -3.59
N PHE A 266 3.72 10.31 -4.56
CA PHE A 266 3.39 11.05 -5.77
C PHE A 266 2.31 10.35 -6.60
N LEU A 267 2.46 9.04 -6.84
CA LEU A 267 1.46 8.21 -7.52
C LEU A 267 0.13 8.19 -6.74
N GLY A 268 0.17 8.16 -5.42
CA GLY A 268 -0.99 8.24 -4.54
C GLY A 268 -1.73 9.57 -4.68
N MET A 269 -1.02 10.71 -4.68
CA MET A 269 -1.61 12.02 -4.93
C MET A 269 -2.27 12.10 -6.30
N GLN A 270 -1.58 11.66 -7.36
CA GLN A 270 -2.13 11.65 -8.72
C GLN A 270 -3.37 10.77 -8.84
N THR A 271 -3.34 9.58 -8.25
CA THR A 271 -4.44 8.63 -8.32
C THR A 271 -5.63 9.11 -7.48
N MET A 272 -5.40 9.72 -6.32
CA MET A 272 -6.45 10.36 -5.52
C MET A 272 -7.18 11.44 -6.33
N SER A 273 -6.44 12.32 -7.01
CA SER A 273 -7.03 13.34 -7.90
C SER A 273 -7.91 12.72 -8.99
N ALA A 274 -7.43 11.65 -9.64
CA ALA A 274 -8.22 10.93 -10.63
C ALA A 274 -9.45 10.23 -10.04
N VAL A 275 -9.37 9.72 -8.81
CA VAL A 275 -10.49 9.11 -8.09
C VAL A 275 -11.56 10.15 -7.76
N LEU A 276 -11.20 11.40 -7.41
CA LEU A 276 -12.18 12.46 -7.16
C LEU A 276 -13.08 12.74 -8.38
N ALA A 277 -12.53 12.67 -9.59
CA ALA A 277 -13.31 12.83 -10.82
C ALA A 277 -14.29 11.66 -11.07
N LEU A 278 -13.93 10.44 -10.65
CA LEU A 278 -14.73 9.23 -10.87
C LEU A 278 -15.72 8.95 -9.74
N VAL A 279 -15.40 9.36 -8.52
CA VAL A 279 -16.16 9.08 -7.30
C VAL A 279 -16.28 10.39 -6.49
N PRO A 280 -17.10 11.37 -6.94
CA PRO A 280 -17.05 12.74 -6.42
C PRO A 280 -17.40 12.88 -4.93
N TRP A 281 -18.20 11.97 -4.37
CA TRP A 281 -18.52 11.99 -2.94
C TRP A 281 -17.31 11.77 -2.03
N ILE A 282 -16.18 11.26 -2.56
CA ILE A 282 -14.93 11.16 -1.80
C ILE A 282 -14.39 12.55 -1.41
N SER A 283 -14.73 13.59 -2.17
CA SER A 283 -14.38 14.98 -1.83
C SER A 283 -14.84 15.40 -0.44
N GLU A 284 -15.95 14.84 0.06
CA GLU A 284 -16.49 15.12 1.40
C GLU A 284 -15.45 14.80 2.48
N PHE A 285 -14.68 13.70 2.33
CA PHE A 285 -13.64 13.32 3.30
C PHE A 285 -12.45 14.29 3.30
N ALA A 286 -12.05 14.81 2.14
CA ALA A 286 -10.96 15.78 2.04
C ALA A 286 -11.35 17.12 2.71
N ILE A 287 -12.63 17.50 2.66
CA ILE A 287 -13.16 18.70 3.30
C ILE A 287 -13.32 18.47 4.81
N GLU A 288 -13.99 17.40 5.22
CA GLU A 288 -14.27 17.12 6.64
C GLU A 288 -12.99 16.87 7.45
N SER A 289 -11.95 16.31 6.83
CA SER A 289 -10.64 16.15 7.47
C SER A 289 -9.87 17.46 7.60
N GLY A 290 -10.25 18.52 6.87
CA GLY A 290 -9.50 19.77 6.79
C GLY A 290 -8.23 19.68 5.95
N TRP A 291 -8.09 18.64 5.10
CA TRP A 291 -6.87 18.41 4.33
C TRP A 291 -6.64 19.53 3.31
N ALA A 292 -7.71 19.99 2.65
CA ALA A 292 -7.64 21.06 1.66
C ALA A 292 -7.15 22.38 2.28
N GLU A 293 -7.73 22.77 3.42
CA GLU A 293 -7.28 23.92 4.21
C GLU A 293 -5.84 23.75 4.70
N GLY A 294 -5.50 22.55 5.19
CA GLY A 294 -4.17 22.23 5.67
C GLY A 294 -3.09 22.41 4.60
N ILE A 295 -3.37 22.05 3.34
CA ILE A 295 -2.47 22.29 2.21
C ILE A 295 -2.28 23.80 2.00
N VAL A 296 -3.36 24.58 1.95
CA VAL A 296 -3.27 26.04 1.74
C VAL A 296 -2.50 26.71 2.88
N ASP A 297 -2.85 26.41 4.13
CA ASP A 297 -2.21 26.96 5.33
C ASP A 297 -0.70 26.63 5.37
N MET A 298 -0.34 25.41 4.97
CA MET A 298 1.06 25.00 4.85
C MET A 298 1.77 25.76 3.73
N LEU A 299 1.21 25.80 2.51
CA LEU A 299 1.83 26.45 1.36
C LEU A 299 1.96 27.98 1.51
N LEU A 300 1.08 28.63 2.31
CA LEU A 300 1.21 30.05 2.67
C LEU A 300 2.51 30.34 3.43
N LYS A 301 2.96 29.41 4.27
CA LYS A 301 4.19 29.56 5.07
C LYS A 301 5.44 29.29 4.24
N VAL A 302 5.34 28.44 3.21
CA VAL A 302 6.48 28.04 2.37
C VAL A 302 7.03 29.22 1.58
N ARG A 303 8.36 29.34 1.55
CA ARG A 303 9.08 30.35 0.76
C ARG A 303 8.63 30.31 -0.71
N MET A 304 8.39 31.49 -1.28
CA MET A 304 7.96 31.61 -2.68
C MET A 304 8.91 30.87 -3.63
N GLY A 305 8.34 30.02 -4.49
CA GLY A 305 9.09 29.31 -5.53
C GLY A 305 10.03 28.20 -5.04
N SER A 306 10.01 27.83 -3.74
CA SER A 306 10.88 26.78 -3.20
C SER A 306 10.28 25.38 -3.26
N LEU A 307 9.05 25.21 -3.76
CA LEU A 307 8.41 23.91 -3.86
C LEU A 307 9.09 23.03 -4.92
N PRO A 308 9.39 21.76 -4.61
CA PRO A 308 9.80 20.79 -5.62
C PRO A 308 8.73 20.65 -6.71
N ALA A 309 9.15 20.45 -7.96
CA ALA A 309 8.24 20.42 -9.11
C ALA A 309 7.13 19.36 -8.98
N ASN A 310 7.48 18.13 -8.60
CA ASN A 310 6.52 17.05 -8.41
C ASN A 310 5.53 17.35 -7.27
N THR A 311 6.02 17.87 -6.14
CA THR A 311 5.20 18.25 -4.99
C THR A 311 4.23 19.37 -5.36
N LYS A 312 4.70 20.37 -6.10
CA LYS A 312 3.86 21.46 -6.63
C LYS A 312 2.74 20.91 -7.52
N SER A 313 3.09 20.09 -8.52
CA SER A 313 2.10 19.49 -9.44
C SER A 313 1.07 18.67 -8.68
N ALA A 314 1.52 17.82 -7.75
CA ALA A 314 0.63 16.97 -6.96
C ALA A 314 -0.40 17.76 -6.16
N TYR A 315 0.01 18.84 -5.48
CA TYR A 315 -0.93 19.69 -4.74
C TYR A 315 -1.84 20.51 -5.66
N GLU A 316 -1.32 21.07 -6.75
CA GLU A 316 -2.13 21.81 -7.72
C GLU A 316 -3.21 20.92 -8.33
N ASP A 317 -2.83 19.74 -8.83
CA ASP A 317 -3.73 18.78 -9.46
C ASP A 317 -4.80 18.31 -8.47
N PHE A 318 -4.43 18.01 -7.23
CA PHE A 318 -5.37 17.61 -6.19
C PHE A 318 -6.40 18.70 -5.88
N LEU A 319 -5.95 19.93 -5.61
CA LEU A 319 -6.86 21.04 -5.29
C LEU A 319 -7.77 21.39 -6.47
N CYS A 320 -7.26 21.33 -7.71
CA CYS A 320 -8.04 21.52 -8.92
C CYS A 320 -9.17 20.48 -9.03
N ASN A 321 -8.85 19.19 -8.92
CA ASN A 321 -9.85 18.12 -9.01
C ASN A 321 -10.83 18.16 -7.83
N LEU A 322 -10.38 18.60 -6.66
CA LEU A 322 -11.25 18.75 -5.49
C LEU A 322 -12.29 19.86 -5.68
N VAL A 323 -11.89 21.00 -6.27
CA VAL A 323 -12.80 22.09 -6.64
C VAL A 323 -13.83 21.63 -7.68
N GLU A 324 -13.40 20.85 -8.67
CA GLU A 324 -14.31 20.30 -9.70
C GLU A 324 -15.30 19.28 -9.12
N ALA A 325 -14.84 18.43 -8.22
CA ALA A 325 -15.68 17.42 -7.59
C ALA A 325 -16.70 18.03 -6.61
N ASN A 326 -16.37 19.18 -5.99
CA ASN A 326 -17.24 19.80 -4.98
C ASN A 326 -17.10 21.33 -4.92
N ASN A 327 -18.12 22.02 -5.44
CA ASN A 327 -18.17 23.48 -5.49
C ASN A 327 -18.06 24.19 -4.13
N SER A 328 -18.38 23.52 -3.01
CA SER A 328 -18.22 24.12 -1.68
C SER A 328 -16.76 24.40 -1.32
N VAL A 329 -15.83 23.63 -1.89
CA VAL A 329 -14.37 23.75 -1.68
C VAL A 329 -13.87 25.12 -2.12
N THR A 330 -14.43 25.69 -3.18
CA THR A 330 -14.06 27.03 -3.66
C THR A 330 -14.16 28.08 -2.56
N GLN A 331 -15.24 28.05 -1.76
CA GLN A 331 -15.42 29.00 -0.67
C GLN A 331 -14.44 28.74 0.48
N VAL A 332 -14.17 27.46 0.76
CA VAL A 332 -13.22 27.03 1.78
C VAL A 332 -11.80 27.53 1.46
N LEU A 333 -11.32 27.29 0.24
CA LEU A 333 -9.99 27.71 -0.21
C LEU A 333 -9.87 29.24 -0.27
N LYS A 334 -10.91 29.95 -0.75
CA LYS A 334 -10.92 31.42 -0.78
C LYS A 334 -10.82 32.03 0.62
N LYS A 335 -11.51 31.47 1.61
CA LYS A 335 -11.44 31.92 3.01
C LYS A 335 -10.05 31.73 3.63
N ARG A 336 -9.24 30.81 3.09
CA ARG A 336 -7.87 30.51 3.53
C ARG A 336 -6.79 31.23 2.71
N ASP A 337 -7.16 32.28 1.98
CA ASP A 337 -6.23 33.06 1.16
C ASP A 337 -5.46 32.22 0.10
N ALA A 338 -6.16 31.28 -0.53
CA ALA A 338 -5.60 30.50 -1.64
C ALA A 338 -5.10 31.36 -2.82
N LEU A 339 -5.56 32.61 -2.95
CA LEU A 339 -5.07 33.55 -3.96
C LEU A 339 -3.57 33.83 -3.79
N THR A 340 -3.14 34.10 -2.55
CA THR A 340 -1.73 34.31 -2.23
C THR A 340 -0.90 33.07 -2.52
N VAL A 341 -1.41 31.88 -2.19
CA VAL A 341 -0.74 30.60 -2.51
C VAL A 341 -0.56 30.43 -4.03
N CYS A 342 -1.62 30.67 -4.81
CA CYS A 342 -1.57 30.54 -6.27
C CYS A 342 -0.51 31.49 -6.88
N ARG A 343 -0.41 32.72 -6.37
CA ARG A 343 0.58 33.71 -6.82
C ARG A 343 2.01 33.34 -6.41
N ASN A 344 2.21 33.01 -5.13
CA ASN A 344 3.52 32.72 -4.55
C ASN A 344 4.20 31.51 -5.20
N HIS A 345 3.41 30.49 -5.54
CA HIS A 345 3.92 29.22 -6.07
C HIS A 345 3.59 29.00 -7.54
N ARG A 346 2.95 29.97 -8.20
CA ARG A 346 2.50 29.89 -9.60
C ARG A 346 1.60 28.68 -9.87
N LEU A 347 0.59 28.47 -9.01
CA LEU A 347 -0.46 27.46 -9.23
C LEU A 347 -1.51 28.07 -10.18
N MET A 348 -1.17 28.12 -11.46
CA MET A 348 -1.92 28.85 -12.47
C MET A 348 -3.29 28.21 -12.74
N GLU A 349 -3.35 26.88 -12.79
CA GLU A 349 -4.60 26.17 -13.08
C GLU A 349 -5.57 26.26 -11.91
N LEU A 350 -5.06 26.15 -10.68
CA LEU A 350 -5.87 26.36 -9.49
C LEU A 350 -6.37 27.82 -9.40
N GLY A 351 -5.50 28.78 -9.71
CA GLY A 351 -5.85 30.20 -9.75
C GLY A 351 -7.02 30.48 -10.70
N LYS A 352 -6.95 29.98 -11.94
CA LYS A 352 -8.03 30.10 -12.93
C LYS A 352 -9.33 29.48 -12.44
N LYS A 353 -9.29 28.27 -11.87
CA LYS A 353 -10.51 27.60 -11.37
C LYS A 353 -11.17 28.34 -10.21
N LEU A 354 -10.39 28.94 -9.33
CA LEU A 354 -10.93 29.65 -8.17
C LEU A 354 -11.41 31.06 -8.51
N PHE A 355 -10.69 31.80 -9.35
CA PHE A 355 -10.86 33.25 -9.50
C PHE A 355 -11.25 33.72 -10.90
N GLY A 356 -11.27 32.83 -11.90
CA GLY A 356 -11.42 33.19 -13.31
C GLY A 356 -10.10 33.61 -13.95
N ASP A 357 -10.15 34.03 -15.22
CA ASP A 357 -9.01 34.57 -15.97
C ASP A 357 -8.55 35.94 -15.47
#